data_AF-A0A963JS57-F1
#
_entry.id   AF-A0A963JS57-F1
#
_cell.length_a   1.000
_cell.length_b   1.000
_cell.length_c   1.000
_cell.angle_alpha   90.00
_cell.angle_beta   90.00
_cell.angle_gamma   90.00
#
_symmetry.space_group_name_H-M   'P 1'
#
loop_
_entity.id
_entity.type
_entity.pdbx_description
1 polymer ?
#
loop_
_entity_poly.entity_id
_entity_poly.type
_entity_poly.pdbx_seq_one_letter_code
_entity_poly.pdbx_strand_id
1 'polypeptide(L)'
;MEIITFLIDFILHVDKHLEAFVVTYGVWVYALLFIIVFVETGVVVMPFLPGDSLLFIVGALCGAGLMEFAPAVAVLLAAAVLGDQCNYSIGRYFGPKVFQ
;
A
#
# COMPACT_ATOMS: atom_id res chain seq x y z
N MET A 1 9.01 20.46 -9.97
CA MET A 1 10.19 19.57 -10.15
C MET A 1 10.60 18.94 -8.83
N GLU A 2 10.73 19.68 -7.72
CA GLU A 2 11.11 19.08 -6.41
C GLU A 2 10.08 18.11 -5.81
N ILE A 3 8.77 18.41 -5.91
CA ILE A 3 7.70 17.55 -5.37
C ILE A 3 7.63 16.20 -6.09
N ILE A 4 7.88 16.18 -7.40
CA ILE A 4 7.84 14.95 -8.20
C ILE A 4 9.05 14.07 -7.85
N THR A 5 10.24 14.67 -7.74
CA THR A 5 11.44 13.94 -7.32
C THR A 5 11.30 13.43 -5.88
N PHE A 6 10.69 14.21 -4.97
CA PHE A 6 10.39 13.79 -3.60
C PHE A 6 9.40 12.61 -3.56
N LEU A 7 8.33 12.66 -4.36
CA LEU A 7 7.38 11.55 -4.47
C LEU A 7 8.04 10.29 -5.06
N ILE A 8 8.89 10.44 -6.08
CA ILE A 8 9.61 9.32 -6.68
C ILE A 8 10.62 8.73 -5.68
N ASP A 9 11.37 9.55 -4.96
CA ASP A 9 12.35 9.09 -3.98
C ASP A 9 11.67 8.42 -2.77
N PHE A 10 10.53 8.97 -2.32
CA PHE A 10 9.69 8.37 -1.29
C PHE A 10 9.14 7.01 -1.73
N ILE A 11 8.67 6.88 -2.97
CA ILE A 11 8.16 5.60 -3.51
C ILE A 11 9.30 4.58 -3.68
N LEU A 12 10.50 5.03 -4.13
CA LEU A 12 11.65 4.16 -4.37
C LEU A 12 12.37 3.72 -3.08
N HIS A 13 12.34 4.53 -2.02
CA HIS A 13 12.96 4.24 -0.73
C HIS A 13 11.93 4.02 0.39
N VAL A 14 10.73 3.57 0.03
CA VAL A 14 9.63 3.37 0.99
C VAL A 14 9.99 2.27 2.00
N ASP A 15 10.89 1.35 1.64
CA ASP A 15 11.48 0.31 2.50
C ASP A 15 12.24 0.89 3.70
N LYS A 16 13.15 1.86 3.48
CA LYS A 16 13.92 2.50 4.56
C LYS A 16 13.08 3.42 5.44
N HIS A 17 12.09 4.08 4.84
CA HIS A 17 11.18 4.94 5.59
C HIS A 17 10.25 4.11 6.46
N LEU A 18 9.77 2.95 5.99
CA LEU A 18 8.91 2.08 6.77
C LEU A 18 9.56 1.56 8.04
N GLU A 19 10.83 1.13 7.99
CA GLU A 19 11.55 0.68 9.17
C GLU A 19 11.64 1.80 10.24
N ALA A 20 12.02 3.02 9.84
CA ALA A 20 12.04 4.18 10.73
C ALA A 20 10.64 4.57 11.24
N PHE A 21 9.61 4.42 10.41
CA PHE A 21 8.22 4.70 10.77
C PHE A 21 7.64 3.67 11.74
N VAL A 22 7.97 2.39 11.60
CA VAL A 22 7.54 1.32 12.51
C VAL A 22 8.02 1.60 13.93
N VAL A 23 9.29 1.99 14.07
CA VAL A 23 9.91 2.31 15.37
C VAL A 23 9.33 3.60 15.97
N THR A 24 8.97 4.59 15.15
CA THR A 24 8.55 5.91 15.63
C THR A 24 7.04 6.04 15.84
N TYR A 25 6.22 5.40 15.00
CA TYR A 25 4.79 5.66 14.90
C TYR A 25 3.89 4.48 15.26
N GLY A 26 4.44 3.28 15.53
CA GLY A 26 3.71 2.13 16.06
C GLY A 26 2.43 1.83 15.27
N VAL A 27 1.26 2.17 15.85
CA VAL A 27 -0.08 1.89 15.28
C VAL A 27 -0.33 2.57 13.92
N TRP A 28 0.27 3.74 13.65
CA TRP A 28 0.03 4.44 12.38
C TRP A 28 0.66 3.74 11.17
N VAL A 29 1.59 2.80 11.39
CA VAL A 29 2.15 1.99 10.31
C VAL A 29 1.06 1.19 9.60
N TYR A 30 0.07 0.68 10.34
CA TYR A 30 -1.02 -0.09 9.77
C TYR A 30 -1.89 0.78 8.84
N ALA A 31 -2.15 2.03 9.22
CA ALA A 31 -2.89 2.96 8.37
C ALA A 31 -2.11 3.31 7.08
N LEU A 32 -0.79 3.48 7.19
CA LEU A 32 0.07 3.74 6.03
C LEU A 32 0.08 2.53 5.07
N LEU A 33 0.25 1.31 5.60
CA LEU A 33 0.20 0.07 4.84
C LEU A 33 -1.15 -0.10 4.13
N PHE A 34 -2.24 0.20 4.83
CA PHE A 34 -3.57 0.18 4.25
C PHE A 34 -3.67 1.09 3.03
N ILE A 35 -3.25 2.36 3.17
CA ILE A 35 -3.33 3.34 2.08
C ILE A 35 -2.47 2.91 0.89
N ILE A 36 -1.25 2.44 1.13
CA ILE A 36 -0.34 2.02 0.05
C ILE A 36 -0.95 0.86 -0.75
N VAL A 37 -1.34 -0.24 -0.09
CA VAL A 37 -1.89 -1.43 -0.77
C VAL A 37 -3.25 -1.13 -1.41
N PHE A 38 -4.08 -0.31 -0.76
CA PHE A 38 -5.36 0.11 -1.30
C PHE A 38 -5.19 0.96 -2.57
N VAL A 39 -4.23 1.87 -2.61
CA VAL A 39 -3.98 2.72 -3.78
C VAL A 39 -3.40 1.90 -4.93
N GLU A 40 -2.46 0.99 -4.67
CA GLU A 40 -1.85 0.12 -5.67
C GLU A 40 -2.87 -0.78 -6.37
N THR A 41 -3.76 -1.42 -5.59
CA THR A 41 -4.77 -2.34 -6.13
C THR A 41 -6.03 -1.62 -6.62
N GLY A 42 -6.42 -0.52 -5.95
CA GLY A 42 -7.67 0.20 -6.18
C GLY A 42 -7.65 1.26 -7.27
N VAL A 43 -6.49 1.85 -7.57
CA VAL A 43 -6.37 2.93 -8.56
C VAL A 43 -5.68 2.42 -9.82
N VAL A 44 -6.45 2.30 -10.91
CA VAL A 44 -6.01 1.83 -12.25
C VAL A 44 -4.73 2.49 -12.77
N VAL A 45 -4.40 3.71 -12.30
CA VAL A 45 -3.31 4.56 -12.82
C VAL A 45 -2.05 4.55 -11.94
N MET A 46 -2.05 3.89 -10.76
CA MET A 46 -0.90 3.89 -9.84
C MET A 46 -0.31 2.50 -9.50
N PRO A 47 0.04 1.64 -10.47
CA PRO A 47 0.71 0.35 -10.20
C PRO A 47 2.20 0.48 -9.83
N PHE A 48 2.71 1.71 -9.64
CA PHE A 48 4.13 1.97 -9.35
C PHE A 48 4.47 1.91 -7.86
N LEU A 49 3.48 1.68 -6.98
CA LEU A 49 3.69 1.52 -5.54
C LEU A 49 4.17 0.09 -5.25
N PRO A 50 5.28 -0.11 -4.53
CA PRO A 50 5.89 -1.44 -4.37
C PRO A 50 5.26 -2.27 -3.23
N GLY A 51 3.93 -2.50 -3.24
CA GLY A 51 3.28 -3.17 -2.10
C GLY A 51 3.65 -4.63 -1.92
N ASP A 52 3.97 -5.38 -2.98
CA ASP A 52 4.50 -6.75 -2.83
C ASP A 52 5.78 -6.78 -1.97
N SER A 53 6.69 -5.84 -2.21
CA SER A 53 7.92 -5.71 -1.43
C SER A 53 7.61 -5.32 0.03
N LEU A 54 6.54 -4.54 0.25
CA LEU A 54 6.10 -4.19 1.60
C LEU A 54 5.51 -5.36 2.35
N LEU A 55 4.78 -6.24 1.69
CA LEU A 55 4.28 -7.48 2.31
C LEU A 55 5.44 -8.33 2.85
N PHE A 56 6.54 -8.43 2.09
CA PHE A 56 7.76 -9.12 2.55
C PHE A 56 8.40 -8.43 3.76
N ILE A 57 8.53 -7.10 3.74
CA ILE A 57 9.13 -6.34 4.85
C ILE A 57 8.26 -6.44 6.11
N VAL A 58 6.95 -6.28 5.98
CA VAL A 58 6.00 -6.43 7.09
C VAL A 58 6.10 -7.83 7.70
N GLY A 59 6.20 -8.87 6.87
CA GLY A 59 6.43 -10.25 7.33
C GLY A 59 7.74 -10.39 8.11
N ALA A 60 8.83 -9.80 7.60
CA ALA A 60 10.13 -9.81 8.29
C ALA A 60 10.07 -9.06 9.64
N LEU A 61 9.40 -7.91 9.69
CA LEU A 61 9.23 -7.12 10.92
C LEU A 61 8.35 -7.83 11.96
N CYS A 62 7.32 -8.55 11.52
CA CYS A 62 6.53 -9.42 12.39
C CYS A 62 7.38 -10.56 12.96
N GLY A 63 8.22 -11.19 12.12
CA GLY A 63 9.17 -12.22 12.55
C GLY A 63 10.24 -11.71 13.52
N ALA A 64 10.61 -10.44 13.41
CA ALA A 64 11.52 -9.75 14.33
C ALA A 64 10.85 -9.27 15.64
N GLY A 65 9.53 -9.44 15.79
CA GLY A 65 8.78 -8.98 16.96
C GLY A 65 8.58 -7.46 17.03
N LEU A 66 8.78 -6.75 15.92
CA LEU A 66 8.61 -5.29 15.82
C LEU A 66 7.19 -4.89 15.42
N MET A 67 6.41 -5.82 14.88
CA MET A 67 5.00 -5.64 14.50
C MET A 67 4.17 -6.86 14.90
N GLU A 68 2.88 -6.63 15.15
CA GLU A 68 1.94 -7.68 15.47
C GLU A 68 1.37 -8.29 14.18
N PHE A 69 1.50 -9.60 14.03
CA PHE A 69 1.12 -10.30 12.80
C PHE A 69 -0.38 -10.26 12.52
N ALA A 70 -1.21 -10.52 13.54
CA ALA A 70 -2.67 -10.57 13.38
C ALA A 70 -3.28 -9.24 12.84
N PRO A 71 -2.99 -8.07 13.43
CA PRO A 71 -3.50 -6.80 12.89
C PRO A 71 -2.87 -6.45 11.54
N ALA A 72 -1.59 -6.77 11.31
CA ALA A 72 -0.95 -6.56 10.01
C ALA A 72 -1.71 -7.30 8.90
N VAL A 73 -1.98 -8.59 9.09
CA VAL A 73 -2.72 -9.42 8.13
C VAL A 73 -4.14 -8.91 7.93
N ALA A 74 -4.86 -8.58 9.02
CA ALA A 74 -6.23 -8.09 8.92
C ALA A 74 -6.32 -6.80 8.09
N VAL A 75 -5.37 -5.88 8.30
CA VAL A 75 -5.33 -4.59 7.60
C VAL A 75 -4.94 -4.75 6.14
N LEU A 76 -3.92 -5.57 5.85
CA LEU A 76 -3.49 -5.84 4.47
C LEU A 76 -4.58 -6.54 3.67
N LEU A 77 -5.28 -7.50 4.27
CA LEU A 77 -6.39 -8.20 3.63
C LEU A 77 -7.56 -7.26 3.36
N ALA A 78 -7.93 -6.42 4.34
CA ALA A 78 -8.96 -5.41 4.15
C ALA A 78 -8.59 -4.41 3.04
N ALA A 79 -7.33 -3.97 2.98
CA ALA A 79 -6.83 -3.06 1.96
C ALA A 79 -6.94 -3.67 0.55
N ALA A 80 -6.48 -4.92 0.38
CA ALA A 80 -6.52 -5.63 -0.90
C ALA A 80 -7.97 -5.85 -1.37
N VAL A 81 -8.85 -6.37 -0.51
CA VAL A 81 -10.25 -6.62 -0.86
C VAL A 81 -10.97 -5.33 -1.23
N LEU A 82 -10.79 -4.27 -0.44
CA LEU A 82 -11.43 -2.98 -0.74
C LEU A 82 -10.87 -2.33 -2.00
N GLY A 83 -9.56 -2.44 -2.21
CA GLY A 83 -8.89 -1.96 -3.42
C GLY A 83 -9.43 -2.66 -4.66
N ASP A 84 -9.42 -3.99 -4.69
CA ASP A 84 -9.94 -4.78 -5.82
C ASP A 84 -11.41 -4.48 -6.12
N GLN A 85 -12.24 -4.32 -5.09
CA GLN A 85 -13.64 -3.94 -5.24
C GLN A 85 -13.79 -2.54 -5.83
N CYS A 86 -12.96 -1.57 -5.40
CA CYS A 86 -12.92 -0.24 -5.99
C CYS A 86 -12.47 -0.29 -7.45
N ASN A 87 -11.40 -1.02 -7.74
CA ASN A 87 -10.85 -1.18 -9.08
C ASN A 87 -11.88 -1.79 -10.04
N TYR A 88 -12.54 -2.88 -9.61
CA TYR A 88 -13.62 -3.50 -10.37
C TYR A 88 -14.78 -2.52 -10.62
N SER A 89 -15.19 -1.76 -9.60
CA SER A 89 -16.29 -0.80 -9.72
C SER A 89 -15.96 0.33 -10.70
N ILE A 90 -14.73 0.84 -10.66
CA ILE A 90 -14.23 1.83 -11.61
C ILE A 90 -14.21 1.24 -13.02
N GLY A 91 -13.62 0.06 -13.21
CA GLY A 91 -13.59 -0.62 -14.51
C GLY A 91 -14.98 -0.91 -15.07
N ARG A 92 -15.93 -1.34 -14.21
CA ARG A 92 -17.33 -1.61 -14.58
C ARG A 92 -18.07 -0.36 -15.01
N TYR A 93 -17.83 0.79 -14.37
CA TYR A 93 -18.48 2.05 -14.68
C TYR A 93 -17.91 2.74 -15.92
N PHE A 94 -16.58 2.76 -16.07
CA PHE A 94 -15.91 3.41 -17.19
C PHE A 94 -15.82 2.54 -18.44
N GLY A 95 -15.75 1.21 -18.30
CA GLY A 95 -15.65 0.26 -19.42
C GLY A 95 -16.68 0.49 -20.53
N PRO A 96 -18.00 0.56 -20.24
CA PRO A 96 -19.02 0.78 -21.27
C PRO A 96 -18.89 2.12 -22.02
N LYS A 97 -18.26 3.13 -21.40
CA LYS A 97 -18.12 4.49 -21.96
C LYS A 97 -16.87 4.68 -22.83
N VAL A 98 -15.92 3.73 -22.77
CA VAL A 98 -14.66 3.79 -23.56
C VAL A 98 -14.76 2.94 -24.83
N PHE A 99 -15.69 1.98 -24.89
CA PHE A 99 -15.94 1.12 -26.04
C PHE A 99 -17.13 1.56 -26.93
N GLN A 100 -17.66 2.77 -26.71
CA GLN A 100 -18.54 3.50 -27.65
C GLN A 100 -17.78 4.69 -28.21
#